data_AF-A0A6I6DB78-F1
#
_entry.id   AF-A0A6I6DB78-F1
#
_cell.length_a   1.000
_cell.length_b   1.000
_cell.length_c   1.000
_cell.angle_alpha   90.00
_cell.angle_beta   90.00
_cell.angle_gamma   90.00
#
_symmetry.space_group_name_H-M   'P 1'
#
loop_
_entity.id
_entity.type
_entity.pdbx_description
1 polymer ?
#
loop_
_entity_poly.entity_id
_entity_poly.type
_entity_poly.pdbx_seq_one_letter_code
_entity_poly.pdbx_strand_id
1 'polypeptide(L)'
;MKRLSYKLMLYFGSLLAVMCLSLILIVYINVSDTLVSDAEEDVMVKSQLVSQIISTGMEKHVVTVEQTASLVRIRSMDWDVQQPLLQEEVERHQLAQLGVVTADGIARFNDDTTADIADRDYFQIALRGESNYADPIVSRIDEFNSYTSC
;
A
#
# COMPACT_ATOMS: atom_id res chain seq x y z
N MET A 1 15.85 -75.10 -2.15
CA MET A 1 16.81 -74.61 -3.16
C MET A 1 16.49 -73.15 -3.50
N LYS A 2 16.97 -72.16 -2.74
CA LYS A 2 16.87 -70.74 -3.14
C LYS A 2 18.09 -70.42 -4.00
N ARG A 3 18.05 -70.83 -5.27
CA ARG A 3 19.24 -70.80 -6.12
C ARG A 3 18.92 -69.97 -7.35
N LEU A 4 19.66 -68.86 -7.48
CA LEU A 4 19.69 -67.92 -8.60
C LEU A 4 18.63 -66.80 -8.64
N SER A 5 17.33 -67.08 -8.73
CA SER A 5 16.31 -66.03 -8.94
C SER A 5 16.22 -65.00 -7.81
N TYR A 6 16.28 -65.44 -6.55
CA TYR A 6 16.31 -64.56 -5.38
C TYR A 6 17.60 -63.70 -5.31
N LYS A 7 18.75 -64.25 -5.74
CA LYS A 7 20.01 -63.51 -5.77
C LYS A 7 19.97 -62.42 -6.84
N LEU A 8 19.40 -62.72 -8.01
CA LEU A 8 19.22 -61.75 -9.10
C LEU A 8 18.27 -60.62 -8.67
N MET A 9 17.15 -60.96 -8.03
CA MET A 9 16.18 -59.98 -7.52
C MET A 9 16.79 -59.04 -6.47
N LEU A 10 17.65 -59.55 -5.59
CA LEU A 10 18.40 -58.75 -4.63
C LEU A 10 19.37 -57.77 -5.32
N TYR A 11 20.08 -58.21 -6.36
CA TYR A 11 21.00 -57.34 -7.11
C TYR A 11 20.25 -56.19 -7.79
N PHE A 12 19.21 -56.49 -8.57
CA PHE A 12 18.42 -55.46 -9.25
C PHE A 12 17.71 -54.53 -8.25
N GLY A 13 17.17 -55.07 -7.15
CA GLY A 13 16.56 -54.27 -6.10
C GLY A 13 17.56 -53.32 -5.43
N SER A 14 18.78 -53.80 -5.13
CA SER A 14 19.82 -52.95 -4.54
C SER A 14 20.28 -51.85 -5.48
N LEU A 15 20.43 -52.15 -6.77
CA LEU A 15 20.82 -51.18 -7.79
C LEU A 15 19.77 -50.07 -7.92
N LEU A 16 18.49 -50.46 -7.93
CA LEU A 16 17.37 -49.51 -8.00
C LEU A 16 17.31 -48.61 -6.75
N ALA A 17 17.58 -49.19 -5.56
CA ALA A 17 17.62 -48.44 -4.31
C ALA A 17 18.75 -47.40 -4.29
N VAL A 18 19.94 -47.75 -4.79
CA VAL A 18 21.08 -46.83 -4.91
C VAL A 18 20.75 -45.66 -5.84
N MET A 19 20.12 -45.93 -6.98
CA MET A 19 19.69 -44.88 -7.91
C MET A 19 18.69 -43.92 -7.25
N CYS A 20 17.70 -44.47 -6.53
CA CYS A 20 16.69 -43.67 -5.85
C CYS A 20 17.31 -42.79 -4.75
N LEU A 21 18.19 -43.36 -3.92
CA LEU A 21 18.90 -42.62 -2.87
C LEU A 21 19.78 -41.50 -3.44
N SER A 22 20.44 -41.74 -4.56
CA SER A 22 21.29 -40.73 -5.21
C SER A 22 20.49 -39.51 -5.67
N LEU A 23 19.31 -39.72 -6.26
CA LEU A 23 18.41 -38.63 -6.65
C LEU A 23 17.89 -37.87 -5.44
N ILE A 24 17.47 -38.58 -4.38
CA ILE A 24 16.98 -37.98 -3.14
C ILE A 24 18.05 -37.07 -2.54
N LEU A 25 19.31 -37.51 -2.51
CA LEU A 25 20.42 -36.73 -1.96
C LEU A 25 20.67 -35.45 -2.77
N ILE A 26 20.66 -35.56 -4.10
CA ILE A 26 20.88 -34.41 -5.00
C ILE A 26 19.77 -33.38 -4.82
N VAL A 27 18.52 -33.82 -4.77
CA VAL A 27 17.35 -32.94 -4.56
C VAL A 27 17.44 -32.28 -3.19
N TYR A 28 17.75 -33.04 -2.14
CA TYR A 28 17.82 -32.52 -0.77
C TYR A 28 18.84 -31.38 -0.62
N ILE A 29 19.99 -31.47 -1.30
CA ILE A 29 21.04 -30.45 -1.23
C ILE A 29 20.64 -29.19 -2.03
N ASN A 30 20.00 -29.33 -3.18
CA ASN A 30 19.74 -28.20 -4.09
C ASN A 30 18.39 -27.47 -3.84
N VAL A 31 17.43 -28.13 -3.18
CA VAL A 31 16.08 -27.58 -2.99
C VAL A 31 16.02 -26.46 -1.95
N SER A 32 16.90 -26.48 -0.94
CA SER A 32 16.83 -25.52 0.17
C SER A 32 17.18 -24.09 -0.28
N ASP A 33 18.27 -23.92 -1.02
CA ASP A 33 18.75 -22.58 -1.41
C ASP A 33 17.90 -21.97 -2.53
N THR A 34 17.45 -22.80 -3.47
CA THR A 34 16.63 -22.34 -4.61
C THR A 34 15.22 -21.94 -4.15
N LEU A 35 14.57 -22.75 -3.31
CA LEU A 35 13.23 -22.43 -2.81
C LEU A 35 13.23 -21.19 -1.88
N VAL A 36 14.29 -20.99 -1.10
CA VAL A 36 14.40 -19.81 -0.23
C VAL A 36 14.64 -18.55 -1.06
N SER A 37 15.56 -18.60 -2.03
CA SER A 37 15.80 -17.50 -2.97
C SER A 37 14.54 -17.10 -3.74
N ASP A 38 13.82 -18.08 -4.30
CA ASP A 38 12.59 -17.84 -5.05
C ASP A 38 11.51 -17.21 -4.17
N ALA A 39 11.38 -17.67 -2.91
CA ALA A 39 10.43 -17.11 -1.96
C ALA A 39 10.80 -15.67 -1.53
N GLU A 40 12.09 -15.37 -1.35
CA GLU A 40 12.58 -14.03 -1.03
C GLU A 40 12.36 -13.04 -2.20
N GLU A 41 12.65 -13.47 -3.42
CA GLU A 41 12.41 -12.69 -4.63
C GLU A 41 10.91 -12.41 -4.81
N ASP A 42 10.05 -13.41 -4.61
CA ASP A 42 8.61 -13.26 -4.67
C ASP A 42 8.08 -12.21 -3.68
N VAL A 43 8.61 -12.20 -2.45
CA VAL A 43 8.23 -11.22 -1.42
C VAL A 43 8.71 -9.82 -1.80
N MET A 44 9.94 -9.69 -2.31
CA MET A 44 10.48 -8.41 -2.75
C MET A 44 9.70 -7.81 -3.92
N VAL A 45 9.44 -8.62 -4.95
CA VAL A 45 8.67 -8.20 -6.13
C VAL A 45 7.24 -7.83 -5.74
N LYS A 46 6.58 -8.62 -4.89
CA LYS A 46 5.24 -8.30 -4.37
C LYS A 46 5.24 -7.01 -3.55
N SER A 47 6.25 -6.79 -2.71
CA SER A 47 6.39 -5.54 -1.94
C SER A 47 6.53 -4.33 -2.84
N GLN A 48 7.36 -4.40 -3.88
CA GLN A 48 7.52 -3.32 -4.86
C GLN A 48 6.22 -3.05 -5.63
N LEU A 49 5.53 -4.10 -6.07
CA LEU A 49 4.24 -3.98 -6.75
C LEU A 49 3.19 -3.31 -5.85
N VAL A 50 3.09 -3.71 -4.58
CA VAL A 50 2.17 -3.08 -3.63
C VAL A 50 2.54 -1.62 -3.41
N SER A 51 3.83 -1.30 -3.24
CA SER A 51 4.27 0.09 -3.12
C SER A 51 3.89 0.94 -4.32
N GLN A 52 4.04 0.40 -5.53
CA GLN A 52 3.69 1.10 -6.76
C GLN A 52 2.18 1.30 -6.93
N ILE A 53 1.38 0.31 -6.53
CA ILE A 53 -0.08 0.41 -6.52
C ILE A 53 -0.52 1.51 -5.54
N ILE A 54 0.07 1.55 -4.34
CA ILE A 54 -0.21 2.59 -3.34
C ILE A 54 0.18 3.97 -3.88
N SER A 55 1.39 4.14 -4.42
CA SER A 55 1.85 5.44 -4.94
C SER A 55 0.98 5.95 -6.08
N THR A 56 0.59 5.07 -7.00
CA THR A 56 -0.31 5.40 -8.11
C THR A 56 -1.71 5.77 -7.61
N GLY A 57 -2.19 5.06 -6.58
CA GLY A 57 -3.45 5.39 -5.91
C GLY A 57 -3.42 6.79 -5.29
N MET A 58 -2.35 7.11 -4.55
CA MET A 58 -2.16 8.42 -3.93
C MET A 58 -2.07 9.54 -4.97
N GLU A 59 -1.32 9.35 -6.04
CA GLU A 59 -1.20 10.34 -7.12
C GLU A 59 -2.57 10.68 -7.75
N LYS A 60 -3.43 9.67 -7.93
CA LYS A 60 -4.79 9.88 -8.42
C LYS A 60 -5.62 10.74 -7.47
N HIS A 61 -5.50 10.54 -6.16
CA HIS A 61 -6.18 11.36 -5.16
C HIS A 61 -5.66 12.79 -5.16
N VAL A 62 -4.35 13.00 -5.25
CA VAL A 62 -3.75 14.35 -5.35
C VAL A 62 -4.30 15.09 -6.58
N VAL A 63 -4.29 14.47 -7.75
CA VAL A 63 -4.85 15.07 -8.98
C VAL A 63 -6.33 15.43 -8.81
N THR A 64 -7.09 14.61 -8.09
CA THR A 64 -8.52 14.86 -7.83
C THR A 64 -8.69 16.09 -6.93
N VAL A 65 -7.88 16.21 -5.88
CA VAL A 65 -7.88 17.36 -4.98
C VAL A 65 -7.44 18.64 -5.70
N GLU A 66 -6.41 18.56 -6.55
CA GLU A 66 -5.97 19.69 -7.39
C GLU A 66 -7.08 20.18 -8.32
N GLN A 67 -7.80 19.26 -8.97
CA GLN A 67 -8.93 19.58 -9.83
C GLN A 67 -10.03 20.28 -9.03
N THR A 68 -10.40 19.76 -7.86
CA THR A 68 -11.39 20.37 -6.98
C THR A 68 -10.94 21.75 -6.50
N ALA A 69 -9.68 21.90 -6.08
CA ALA A 69 -9.10 23.18 -5.66
C ALA A 69 -9.02 24.21 -6.80
N SER A 70 -8.98 23.76 -8.05
CA SER A 70 -8.99 24.64 -9.22
C SER A 70 -10.37 25.25 -9.54
N LEU A 71 -11.45 24.68 -8.99
CA LEU A 71 -12.81 25.15 -9.25
C LEU A 71 -13.01 26.57 -8.72
N VAL A 72 -13.62 27.43 -9.52
CA VAL A 72 -13.92 28.84 -9.16
C VAL A 72 -14.74 28.92 -7.86
N ARG A 73 -15.63 27.95 -7.65
CA ARG A 73 -16.46 27.80 -6.43
C ARG A 73 -15.65 27.49 -5.17
N ILE A 74 -14.48 26.85 -5.31
CA ILE A 74 -13.55 26.66 -4.19
C ILE A 74 -12.65 27.89 -4.04
N ARG A 75 -12.18 28.48 -5.13
CA ARG A 75 -11.33 29.68 -5.10
C ARG A 75 -12.04 30.93 -4.59
N SER A 76 -13.37 30.98 -4.63
CA SER A 76 -14.14 32.11 -4.12
C SER A 76 -14.06 32.25 -2.59
N MET A 77 -13.61 31.21 -1.87
CA MET A 77 -13.55 31.18 -0.40
C MET A 77 -14.89 31.51 0.29
N ASP A 78 -15.99 31.27 -0.43
CA ASP A 78 -17.35 31.41 0.09
C ASP A 78 -17.81 30.06 0.64
N TRP A 79 -17.89 29.95 1.96
CA TRP A 79 -18.17 28.68 2.63
C TRP A 79 -19.53 28.09 2.25
N ASP A 80 -20.55 28.93 2.07
CA ASP A 80 -21.91 28.50 1.70
C ASP A 80 -21.94 27.84 0.31
N VAL A 81 -20.95 28.15 -0.53
CA VAL A 81 -20.77 27.55 -1.87
C VAL A 81 -19.78 26.38 -1.84
N GLN A 82 -18.76 26.42 -0.97
CA GLN A 82 -17.72 25.41 -0.82
C GLN A 82 -18.23 24.15 -0.14
N GLN A 83 -18.88 24.27 1.02
CA GLN A 83 -19.33 23.17 1.85
C GLN A 83 -20.19 22.13 1.08
N PRO A 84 -21.23 22.51 0.33
CA PRO A 84 -22.01 21.54 -0.45
C PRO A 84 -21.20 20.89 -1.58
N LEU A 85 -20.22 21.59 -2.14
CA LEU A 85 -19.34 21.02 -3.17
C LEU A 85 -18.36 20.00 -2.55
N LEU A 86 -17.76 20.32 -1.40
CA LEU A 86 -16.88 19.39 -0.68
C LEU A 86 -17.65 18.13 -0.28
N GLN A 87 -18.89 18.27 0.19
CA GLN A 87 -19.76 17.13 0.52
C GLN A 87 -20.02 16.24 -0.69
N GLU A 88 -20.34 16.82 -1.85
CA GLU A 88 -20.54 16.07 -3.10
C GLU A 88 -19.26 15.33 -3.52
N GLU A 89 -18.09 15.96 -3.42
CA GLU A 89 -16.80 15.36 -3.76
C GLU A 89 -16.43 14.21 -2.81
N VAL A 90 -16.69 14.37 -1.50
CA VAL A 90 -16.49 13.33 -0.49
C VAL A 90 -17.34 12.10 -0.80
N GLU A 91 -18.62 12.28 -1.10
CA GLU A 91 -19.53 11.19 -1.43
C GLU A 91 -19.17 10.53 -2.78
N ARG A 92 -18.81 11.34 -3.79
CA ARG A 92 -18.49 10.86 -5.13
C ARG A 92 -17.21 10.02 -5.17
N HIS A 93 -16.19 10.44 -4.41
CA HIS A 93 -14.88 9.80 -4.40
C HIS A 93 -14.64 8.90 -3.19
N GLN A 94 -15.65 8.73 -2.32
CA GLN A 94 -15.57 7.93 -1.09
C GLN A 94 -14.38 8.33 -0.20
N LEU A 95 -14.12 9.63 -0.13
CA LEU A 95 -13.05 10.18 0.72
C LEU A 95 -13.51 10.18 2.17
N ALA A 96 -12.56 10.11 3.10
CA ALA A 96 -12.90 10.20 4.53
C ALA A 96 -13.44 11.58 4.87
N GLN A 97 -12.77 12.63 4.37
CA GLN A 97 -13.12 14.03 4.62
C GLN A 97 -12.44 14.92 3.60
N LEU A 98 -13.02 16.09 3.34
CA LEU A 98 -12.35 17.18 2.62
C LEU A 98 -12.51 18.49 3.38
N GLY A 99 -11.48 19.31 3.35
CA GLY A 99 -11.50 20.60 4.02
C GLY A 99 -10.76 21.69 3.25
N VAL A 100 -11.15 22.93 3.51
CA VAL A 100 -10.49 24.13 3.03
C VAL A 100 -9.78 24.78 4.21
N VAL A 101 -8.51 25.13 4.00
CA VAL A 101 -7.66 25.71 5.04
C VAL A 101 -7.41 27.17 4.70
N THR A 102 -7.66 28.05 5.66
CA THR A 102 -7.35 29.48 5.54
C THR A 102 -5.88 29.75 5.82
N ALA A 103 -5.37 30.91 5.39
CA ALA A 103 -3.94 31.25 5.51
C ALA A 103 -3.45 31.39 6.96
N ASP A 104 -4.37 31.52 7.92
CA ASP A 104 -4.12 31.48 9.36
C ASP A 104 -3.95 30.04 9.90
N GLY A 105 -4.10 29.01 9.06
CA GLY A 105 -3.91 27.60 9.40
C GLY A 105 -5.15 26.90 9.97
N ILE A 106 -6.31 27.56 9.94
CA ILE A 106 -7.58 26.95 10.37
C ILE A 106 -8.19 26.16 9.21
N ALA A 107 -8.27 24.84 9.37
CA ALA A 107 -8.98 23.95 8.46
C ALA A 107 -10.47 23.90 8.80
N ARG A 108 -11.33 24.00 7.79
CA ARG A 108 -12.78 23.77 7.88
C ARG A 108 -13.17 22.61 6.97
N PHE A 109 -13.86 21.62 7.52
CA PHE A 109 -14.19 20.37 6.83
C PHE A 109 -15.65 20.34 6.40
N ASN A 110 -15.99 19.40 5.50
CA ASN A 110 -17.34 19.24 4.94
C ASN A 110 -18.43 18.96 6.00
N ASP A 111 -18.06 18.43 7.15
CA ASP A 111 -18.93 18.16 8.31
C ASP A 111 -19.02 19.32 9.31
N ASP A 112 -18.58 20.52 8.90
CA ASP A 112 -18.48 21.74 9.72
C ASP A 112 -17.51 21.63 10.90
N THR A 113 -16.72 20.56 11.01
CA THR A 113 -15.64 20.49 12.00
C THR A 113 -14.50 21.40 11.59
N THR A 114 -13.72 21.83 12.58
CA THR A 114 -12.54 22.67 12.35
C THR A 114 -11.34 22.15 13.11
N ALA A 115 -10.15 22.27 12.52
CA ALA A 115 -8.90 21.92 13.17
C ALA A 115 -7.84 22.98 12.87
N ASP A 116 -7.01 23.29 13.87
CA ASP A 116 -5.78 24.06 13.64
C ASP A 116 -4.70 23.10 13.13
N ILE A 117 -4.11 23.42 11.98
CA ILE A 117 -3.01 22.68 11.36
C ILE A 117 -1.84 23.59 10.99
N ALA A 118 -1.79 24.81 11.52
CA ALA A 118 -0.75 25.80 11.21
C ALA A 118 0.67 25.27 11.48
N ASP A 119 0.80 24.40 12.48
CA ASP A 119 2.06 23.79 12.93
C ASP A 119 2.48 22.57 12.10
N ARG A 120 1.70 22.16 11.10
CA ARG A 120 1.97 20.95 10.32
C ARG A 120 2.84 21.22 9.10
N ASP A 121 3.84 20.36 8.89
CA ASP A 121 4.78 20.49 7.77
C ASP A 121 4.07 20.45 6.40
N TYR A 122 3.06 19.59 6.23
CA TYR A 122 2.28 19.50 5.00
C TYR A 122 1.51 20.79 4.67
N PHE A 123 1.07 21.53 5.70
CA PHE A 123 0.44 22.84 5.52
C PHE A 123 1.46 23.88 5.07
N GLN A 124 2.66 23.89 5.66
CA GLN A 124 3.73 24.82 5.27
C GLN A 124 4.19 24.60 3.82
N ILE A 125 4.22 23.35 3.35
CA ILE A 125 4.50 23.02 1.95
C ILE A 125 3.34 23.48 1.05
N ALA A 126 2.10 23.17 1.42
CA ALA A 126 0.91 23.57 0.66
C ALA A 126 0.77 25.10 0.54
N LEU A 127 1.17 25.86 1.57
CA LEU A 127 1.17 27.32 1.56
C LEU A 127 2.12 27.91 0.50
N ARG A 128 3.16 27.17 0.10
CA ARG A 128 4.04 27.55 -1.02
C ARG A 128 3.43 27.26 -2.40
N GLY A 129 2.22 26.70 -2.45
CA GLY A 129 1.55 26.29 -3.69
C GLY A 129 2.03 24.93 -4.21
N GLU A 130 2.70 24.14 -3.37
CA GLU A 130 3.19 22.80 -3.72
C GLU A 130 2.21 21.74 -3.22
N SER A 131 1.64 20.98 -4.16
CA SER A 131 0.85 19.79 -3.83
C SER A 131 1.74 18.75 -3.16
N ASN A 132 1.28 18.22 -2.03
CA ASN A 132 2.02 17.26 -1.23
C ASN A 132 1.06 16.29 -0.56
N TYR A 133 1.62 15.20 -0.04
CA TYR A 133 0.94 14.25 0.83
C TYR A 133 1.78 14.07 2.09
N ALA A 134 1.13 13.79 3.21
CA ALA A 134 1.82 13.52 4.46
C ALA A 134 1.94 12.01 4.70
N ASP A 135 3.01 11.59 5.39
CA ASP A 135 3.04 10.27 5.99
C ASP A 135 1.85 10.09 6.95
N PRO A 136 1.39 8.85 7.20
CA PRO A 136 0.23 8.62 8.05
C PRO A 136 0.40 9.25 9.44
N ILE A 137 -0.48 10.19 9.77
CA ILE A 137 -0.51 10.87 11.07
C ILE A 137 -1.83 10.60 11.78
N VAL A 138 -1.82 10.74 13.10
CA VAL A 138 -3.05 10.71 13.90
C VAL A 138 -3.83 12.00 13.63
N SER A 139 -5.06 11.85 13.14
CA SER A 139 -6.00 12.96 12.94
C SER A 139 -6.29 13.67 14.26
N ARG A 140 -6.46 14.99 14.23
CA ARG A 140 -6.89 15.79 15.39
C ARG A 140 -8.42 15.79 15.58
N ILE A 141 -9.14 15.21 14.64
CA ILE A 141 -10.61 15.18 14.59
C ILE A 141 -11.12 13.82 15.06
N ASP A 142 -10.39 12.74 14.73
CA ASP A 142 -10.71 11.38 15.16
C ASP A 142 -9.80 10.92 16.30
N GLU A 143 -10.35 10.86 17.53
CA GLU A 143 -9.65 10.34 18.72
C GLU A 143 -9.47 8.80 18.72
N PHE A 144 -9.74 8.11 17.60
CA PHE A 144 -9.74 6.65 17.53
C PHE A 144 -9.08 6.09 16.27
N ASN A 145 -7.76 5.90 16.32
CA ASN A 145 -6.98 4.92 15.55
C ASN A 145 -7.23 4.85 14.03
N SER A 146 -7.52 5.97 13.37
CA SER A 146 -7.43 6.10 11.92
C SER A 146 -6.09 6.74 11.57
N TYR A 147 -5.16 5.94 11.06
CA TYR A 147 -3.99 6.46 10.36
C TYR A 147 -4.51 7.05 9.05
N THR A 148 -4.78 8.35 9.05
CA THR A 148 -5.25 9.06 7.86
C THR A 148 -4.02 9.57 7.12
N SER A 149 -3.78 9.08 5.90
CA SER A 149 -2.88 9.74 4.96
C SER A 149 -3.62 10.96 4.41
N CYS A 150 -3.07 12.15 4.66
CA CYS A 150 -3.53 13.40 4.05
C CYS A 150 -3.03 13.53 2.61
#